data_AF-A0A8S3VE25-F1
#
_entry.id   AF-A0A8S3VE25-F1
#
_cell.length_a   1.000
_cell.length_b   1.000
_cell.length_c   1.000
_cell.angle_alpha   90.00
_cell.angle_beta   90.00
_cell.angle_gamma   90.00
#
_symmetry.space_group_name_H-M   'P 1'
#
loop_
_entity.id
_entity.type
_entity.pdbx_description
1 polymer ?
#
loop_
_entity_poly.entity_id
_entity_poly.type
_entity_poly.pdbx_seq_one_letter_code
_entity_poly.pdbx_strand_id
1 'polypeptide(L)'
;MVTIQSFCLREHAGLFNIINRDPLEIFGTVVHGTPEVEIVSTTEEEADMSITYEHSSGPVTKRIIYKSAADKSLELGWALKEERKNKRFNVNQKEYLTEKFNKGLKTGRKEDPFLVSEEMLTERKEDGNRRFSYDEILSVQQITSFFSRMSRKNKSFDDSVDASREETITTIRKSLCKQECTH
;
A
#
# COMPACT_ATOMS: atom_id res chain seq x y z
N MET A 1 29.83 33.30 -24.24
CA MET A 1 29.09 32.23 -24.95
C MET A 1 30.04 31.05 -25.03
N VAL A 2 29.73 29.93 -24.38
CA VAL A 2 30.52 28.68 -24.48
C VAL A 2 29.54 27.53 -24.65
N THR A 3 29.84 26.64 -25.59
CA THR A 3 28.91 25.67 -26.16
C THR A 3 28.67 24.48 -25.23
N ILE A 4 27.43 24.02 -25.16
CA ILE A 4 27.04 22.83 -24.38
C ILE A 4 27.68 21.59 -25.01
N GLN A 5 28.39 20.78 -24.21
CA GLN A 5 28.84 19.46 -24.66
C GLN A 5 27.68 18.47 -24.72
N SER A 6 27.49 17.86 -25.89
CA SER A 6 26.67 16.66 -26.05
C SER A 6 27.28 15.49 -25.27
N PHE A 7 26.47 14.82 -24.44
CA PHE A 7 26.76 13.46 -24.00
C PHE A 7 25.92 12.48 -24.81
N CYS A 8 26.58 11.56 -25.51
CA CYS A 8 25.93 10.61 -26.41
C CYS A 8 25.02 9.63 -25.68
N LEU A 9 23.96 9.22 -26.38
CA LEU A 9 23.13 8.08 -25.99
C LEU A 9 24.02 6.84 -25.85
N ARG A 10 23.73 6.01 -24.86
CA ARG A 10 24.14 4.61 -24.86
C ARG A 10 22.91 3.71 -24.75
N GLU A 11 22.38 3.36 -25.91
CA GLU A 11 21.41 2.28 -26.04
C GLU A 11 22.08 0.96 -25.66
N HIS A 12 21.39 0.14 -24.85
CA HIS A 12 21.71 -1.28 -24.69
C HIS A 12 20.50 -2.07 -25.17
N ALA A 13 20.58 -2.54 -26.41
CA ALA A 13 19.60 -3.45 -26.98
C ALA A 13 19.81 -4.88 -26.47
N GLY A 14 18.73 -5.66 -26.43
CA GLY A 14 18.81 -7.11 -26.65
C GLY A 14 18.86 -8.02 -25.42
N LEU A 15 17.78 -8.10 -24.65
CA LEU A 15 17.34 -9.35 -24.01
C LEU A 15 15.82 -9.52 -24.17
N PHE A 16 15.42 -9.92 -25.38
CA PHE A 16 14.06 -10.37 -25.68
C PHE A 16 14.19 -11.78 -26.27
N ASN A 17 13.76 -12.79 -25.52
CA ASN A 17 13.51 -14.13 -26.05
C ASN A 17 12.59 -14.87 -25.07
N ILE A 18 11.33 -15.03 -25.48
CA ILE A 18 10.33 -15.88 -24.85
C ILE A 18 9.87 -16.87 -25.92
N ILE A 19 9.48 -18.07 -25.50
CA ILE A 19 8.79 -19.10 -26.29
C ILE A 19 9.64 -19.81 -27.35
N ASN A 20 10.01 -21.06 -27.05
CA ASN A 20 9.84 -22.23 -27.95
C ASN A 20 10.36 -23.50 -27.25
N ARG A 21 9.44 -24.28 -26.68
CA ARG A 21 9.64 -25.66 -26.19
C ARG A 21 8.29 -26.37 -26.28
N ASP A 22 8.00 -26.87 -27.47
CA ASP A 22 6.81 -27.67 -27.73
C ASP A 22 6.90 -29.09 -27.13
N PRO A 23 5.77 -29.82 -27.02
CA PRO A 23 5.62 -30.87 -26.01
C PRO A 23 5.41 -32.29 -26.55
N LEU A 24 5.36 -33.25 -25.61
CA LEU A 24 4.87 -34.64 -25.71
C LEU A 24 5.79 -35.73 -26.30
N GLU A 25 5.53 -36.95 -25.78
CA GLU A 25 6.17 -38.27 -25.97
C GLU A 25 7.61 -38.46 -25.44
N ILE A 26 8.04 -39.63 -24.94
CA ILE A 26 7.48 -41.02 -24.93
C ILE A 26 7.39 -41.61 -23.48
N PHE A 27 6.40 -42.49 -23.23
CA PHE A 27 6.32 -43.67 -22.32
C PHE A 27 7.52 -43.88 -21.33
N GLY A 28 7.33 -44.00 -20.00
CA GLY A 28 6.66 -45.11 -19.26
C GLY A 28 7.67 -45.65 -18.22
N THR A 29 7.34 -46.24 -17.06
CA THR A 29 6.07 -46.71 -16.49
C THR A 29 6.05 -46.42 -14.98
N VAL A 30 4.87 -46.17 -14.41
CA VAL A 30 4.68 -45.92 -12.97
C VAL A 30 4.11 -47.18 -12.31
N VAL A 31 4.81 -47.72 -11.32
CA VAL A 31 4.29 -48.76 -10.42
C VAL A 31 3.67 -48.13 -9.17
N HIS A 32 2.43 -47.65 -9.31
CA HIS A 32 1.61 -47.36 -8.12
C HIS A 32 0.95 -48.66 -7.65
N GLY A 33 1.40 -49.14 -6.48
CA GLY A 33 0.66 -50.15 -5.73
C GLY A 33 -0.71 -49.60 -5.32
N THR A 34 -1.74 -50.41 -5.54
CA THR A 34 -3.12 -50.14 -5.14
C THR A 34 -3.30 -50.25 -3.62
N PRO A 35 -3.76 -49.20 -2.93
CA PRO A 35 -4.55 -49.37 -1.72
C PRO A 35 -6.01 -49.61 -2.11
N GLU A 36 -6.53 -50.77 -1.72
CA GLU A 36 -7.98 -51.05 -1.69
C GLU A 36 -8.68 -49.97 -0.85
N VAL A 37 -9.69 -49.32 -1.41
CA VAL A 37 -10.59 -48.43 -0.66
C VAL A 37 -11.99 -49.02 -0.80
N GLU A 38 -12.43 -49.69 0.26
CA GLU A 38 -13.76 -50.27 0.37
C GLU A 38 -14.82 -49.15 0.31
N ILE A 39 -15.63 -49.14 -0.74
CA ILE A 39 -16.81 -48.27 -0.82
C ILE A 39 -17.92 -48.90 0.03
N VAL A 40 -17.91 -48.59 1.32
CA VAL A 40 -19.03 -48.92 2.21
C VAL A 40 -20.17 -47.95 1.93
N SER A 41 -21.16 -48.45 1.19
CA SER A 41 -22.44 -47.80 0.97
C SER A 41 -23.25 -47.77 2.28
N THR A 42 -23.55 -46.59 2.81
CA THR A 42 -24.63 -46.43 3.80
C THR A 42 -25.46 -45.18 3.54
N THR A 43 -26.72 -45.44 3.20
CA THR A 43 -27.92 -44.69 3.56
C THR A 43 -28.01 -43.22 3.16
N GLU A 44 -28.80 -42.99 2.12
CA GLU A 44 -29.56 -41.77 1.89
C GLU A 44 -30.39 -41.45 3.16
N GLU A 45 -30.04 -40.39 3.88
CA GLU A 45 -30.88 -39.87 4.97
C GLU A 45 -31.81 -38.80 4.38
N GLU A 46 -33.08 -39.16 4.19
CA GLU A 46 -34.08 -38.27 3.60
C GLU A 46 -34.34 -37.05 4.50
N ALA A 47 -33.77 -35.90 4.13
CA ALA A 47 -34.24 -34.61 4.61
C ALA A 47 -35.58 -34.28 3.92
N ASP A 48 -36.67 -34.71 4.55
CA ASP A 48 -38.07 -34.51 4.13
C ASP A 48 -38.32 -33.08 3.61
N MET A 49 -38.50 -32.96 2.30
CA MET A 49 -38.79 -31.70 1.61
C MET A 49 -40.30 -31.46 1.57
N SER A 50 -40.93 -31.41 2.73
CA SER A 50 -42.37 -31.18 2.88
C SER A 50 -42.73 -29.71 2.57
N ILE A 51 -43.00 -29.39 1.31
CA ILE A 51 -43.50 -28.07 0.90
C ILE A 51 -45.03 -28.05 0.93
N THR A 52 -45.62 -27.72 2.09
CA THR A 52 -47.07 -27.47 2.21
C THR A 52 -47.43 -26.11 1.60
N TYR A 53 -47.98 -26.11 0.38
CA TYR A 53 -48.49 -24.91 -0.30
C TYR A 53 -49.92 -24.56 0.17
N GLU A 54 -50.05 -23.68 1.16
CA GLU A 54 -51.32 -23.00 1.41
C GLU A 54 -51.48 -21.80 0.47
N HIS A 55 -52.57 -21.78 -0.29
CA HIS A 55 -52.94 -20.65 -1.14
C HIS A 55 -53.65 -19.58 -0.31
N SER A 56 -52.90 -18.57 0.15
CA SER A 56 -53.48 -17.32 0.67
C SER A 56 -53.03 -16.12 -0.17
N SER A 57 -54.00 -15.32 -0.62
CA SER A 57 -53.79 -14.22 -1.57
C SER A 57 -53.24 -12.97 -0.88
N GLY A 58 -51.96 -12.68 -1.08
CA GLY A 58 -51.36 -11.41 -0.68
C GLY A 58 -49.90 -11.26 -1.16
N PRO A 59 -49.39 -10.04 -1.34
CA PRO A 59 -47.99 -9.80 -1.71
C PRO A 59 -47.05 -10.03 -0.51
N VAL A 60 -46.84 -11.30 -0.14
CA VAL A 60 -45.93 -11.69 0.93
C VAL A 60 -44.49 -11.68 0.43
N THR A 61 -43.67 -10.78 0.97
CA THR A 61 -42.22 -10.81 0.77
C THR A 61 -41.64 -12.05 1.46
N LYS A 62 -41.30 -13.07 0.66
CA LYS A 62 -40.66 -14.32 1.14
C LYS A 62 -39.25 -14.04 1.67
N ARG A 63 -39.14 -13.56 2.91
CA ARG A 63 -37.87 -13.46 3.63
C ARG A 63 -37.48 -14.86 4.12
N ILE A 64 -36.78 -15.62 3.28
CA ILE A 64 -36.29 -16.94 3.67
C ILE A 64 -35.15 -16.76 4.67
N ILE A 65 -35.42 -17.02 5.95
CA ILE A 65 -34.42 -16.97 7.02
C ILE A 65 -33.86 -18.38 7.22
N TYR A 66 -32.76 -18.68 6.52
CA TYR A 66 -31.97 -19.88 6.78
C TYR A 66 -31.11 -19.66 8.03
N LYS A 67 -31.33 -20.44 9.10
CA LYS A 67 -30.35 -20.57 10.19
C LYS A 67 -29.27 -21.58 9.77
N SER A 68 -28.17 -21.08 9.20
CA SER A 68 -26.99 -21.90 8.92
C SER A 68 -26.01 -21.85 10.09
N ALA A 69 -25.76 -22.99 10.73
CA ALA A 69 -24.76 -23.13 11.79
C ALA A 69 -23.35 -23.39 11.22
N ALA A 70 -22.92 -22.56 10.27
CA ALA A 70 -21.57 -22.57 9.72
C ALA A 70 -21.20 -21.19 9.17
N ASP A 71 -20.55 -20.35 9.99
CA ASP A 71 -19.86 -19.14 9.53
C ASP A 71 -18.52 -19.51 8.88
N LYS A 72 -18.59 -20.40 7.88
CA LYS A 72 -17.56 -20.57 6.87
C LYS A 72 -17.97 -19.65 5.75
N SER A 73 -17.28 -18.51 5.61
CA SER A 73 -17.53 -17.57 4.52
C SER A 73 -17.44 -18.31 3.19
N LEU A 74 -18.59 -18.61 2.58
CA LEU A 74 -18.65 -19.11 1.22
C LEU A 74 -17.99 -18.07 0.34
N GLU A 75 -16.90 -18.45 -0.32
CA GLU A 75 -16.05 -17.57 -1.10
C GLU A 75 -16.83 -17.09 -2.33
N LEU A 76 -17.55 -15.99 -2.16
CA LEU A 76 -18.33 -15.32 -3.19
C LEU A 76 -17.37 -14.95 -4.33
N GLY A 77 -17.57 -15.57 -5.49
CA GLY A 77 -16.52 -15.81 -6.49
C GLY A 77 -15.92 -14.59 -7.20
N TRP A 78 -15.16 -14.90 -8.26
CA TRP A 78 -14.14 -14.07 -8.96
C TRP A 78 -14.49 -12.64 -9.38
N ALA A 79 -15.75 -12.21 -9.24
CA ALA A 79 -16.24 -10.87 -9.55
C ALA A 79 -16.39 -9.96 -8.32
N LEU A 80 -16.20 -10.46 -7.10
CA LEU A 80 -16.21 -9.60 -5.91
C LEU A 80 -14.93 -8.77 -5.78
N LYS A 81 -15.12 -7.50 -5.46
CA LYS A 81 -14.04 -6.56 -5.18
C LYS A 81 -13.58 -6.75 -3.74
N GLU A 82 -12.31 -7.11 -3.57
CA GLU A 82 -11.66 -7.15 -2.25
C GLU A 82 -11.83 -5.84 -1.48
N GLU A 83 -12.19 -5.96 -0.20
CA GLU A 83 -12.26 -4.81 0.70
C GLU A 83 -10.85 -4.29 1.00
N ARG A 84 -10.53 -3.12 0.44
CA ARG A 84 -9.24 -2.44 0.66
C ARG A 84 -9.13 -1.92 2.09
N LYS A 85 -8.54 -2.74 2.98
CA LYS A 85 -8.23 -2.38 4.37
C LYS A 85 -7.24 -1.21 4.42
N ASN A 86 -7.70 -0.02 4.81
CA ASN A 86 -6.86 1.16 4.98
C ASN A 86 -6.07 1.07 6.30
N LYS A 87 -4.86 0.47 6.25
CA LYS A 87 -3.95 0.37 7.40
C LYS A 87 -3.31 1.74 7.68
N ARG A 88 -3.64 2.31 8.85
CA ARG A 88 -2.97 3.53 9.36
C ARG A 88 -1.53 3.22 9.72
N PHE A 89 -0.62 4.18 9.51
CA PHE A 89 0.78 4.01 9.89
C PHE A 89 0.94 3.98 11.42
N ASN A 90 1.75 3.03 11.90
CA ASN A 90 2.15 2.88 13.29
C ASN A 90 2.99 4.10 13.76
N VAL A 91 3.11 4.31 15.07
CA VAL A 91 3.90 5.39 15.67
C VAL A 91 5.37 5.27 15.28
N ASN A 92 5.97 4.09 15.48
CA ASN A 92 7.37 3.78 15.16
C ASN A 92 7.71 4.03 13.67
N GLN A 93 6.79 3.73 12.74
CA GLN A 93 6.92 4.05 11.31
C GLN A 93 6.95 5.57 11.06
N LYS A 94 6.05 6.32 11.71
CA LYS A 94 5.97 7.79 11.56
C LYS A 94 7.20 8.48 12.11
N GLU A 95 7.70 8.03 13.26
CA GLU A 95 8.91 8.57 13.90
C GLU A 95 10.11 8.40 12.97
N TYR A 96 10.37 7.18 12.52
CA TYR A 96 11.44 6.87 11.56
C TYR A 96 11.34 7.70 10.26
N LEU A 97 10.17 7.75 9.62
CA LEU A 97 10.01 8.55 8.40
C LEU A 97 10.14 10.06 8.66
N THR A 98 9.77 10.54 9.85
CA THR A 98 9.96 11.95 10.24
C THR A 98 11.44 12.25 10.49
N GLU A 99 12.18 11.33 11.09
CA GLU A 99 13.63 11.39 11.28
C GLU A 99 14.37 11.48 9.94
N LYS A 100 14.10 10.55 9.01
CA LYS A 100 14.68 10.57 7.64
C LYS A 100 14.31 11.83 6.88
N PHE A 101 13.06 12.30 6.99
CA PHE A 101 12.64 13.55 6.36
C PHE A 101 13.40 14.76 6.93
N ASN A 102 13.54 14.85 8.26
CA ASN A 102 14.27 15.93 8.92
C ASN A 102 15.78 15.89 8.64
N LYS A 103 16.37 14.69 8.49
CA LYS A 103 17.75 14.53 7.99
C LYS A 103 17.89 15.13 6.59
N GLY A 104 16.94 14.85 5.68
CA GLY A 104 16.90 15.44 4.34
C GLY A 104 16.68 16.96 4.29
N LEU A 105 15.99 17.54 5.29
CA LEU A 105 15.92 18.99 5.46
C LEU A 105 17.29 19.57 5.87
N LYS A 106 17.94 18.96 6.87
CA LYS A 106 19.25 19.41 7.38
C LYS A 106 20.37 19.34 6.33
N THR A 107 20.34 18.35 5.44
CA THR A 107 21.31 18.21 4.33
C THR A 107 20.93 18.99 3.08
N GLY A 108 19.70 19.56 3.01
CA GLY A 108 19.15 20.17 1.81
C GLY A 108 18.80 19.19 0.68
N ARG A 109 19.03 17.87 0.87
CA ARG A 109 18.74 16.83 -0.13
C ARG A 109 17.72 15.83 0.45
N LYS A 110 16.56 15.73 -0.20
CA LYS A 110 15.53 14.75 0.16
C LYS A 110 16.09 13.33 0.04
N GLU A 111 15.83 12.51 1.05
CA GLU A 111 16.13 11.07 1.03
C GLU A 111 15.29 10.37 -0.04
N ASP A 112 15.87 9.37 -0.71
CA ASP A 112 15.21 8.58 -1.75
C ASP A 112 14.21 7.60 -1.12
N PRO A 113 12.91 7.65 -1.45
CA PRO A 113 11.91 6.70 -0.96
C PRO A 113 12.25 5.23 -1.22
N PHE A 114 13.03 4.91 -2.27
CA PHE A 114 13.50 3.54 -2.52
C PHE A 114 14.53 3.11 -1.48
N LEU A 115 15.57 3.92 -1.26
CA LEU A 115 16.61 3.64 -0.27
C LEU A 115 16.03 3.57 1.16
N VAL A 116 15.07 4.44 1.49
CA VAL A 116 14.39 4.40 2.80
C VAL A 116 13.57 3.11 2.96
N SER A 117 13.00 2.56 1.89
CA SER A 117 12.31 1.26 1.91
C SER A 117 13.27 0.10 2.19
N GLU A 118 14.44 0.09 1.55
CA GLU A 118 15.50 -0.91 1.77
C GLU A 118 16.12 -0.78 3.18
N GLU A 119 16.26 0.45 3.66
CA GLU A 119 16.77 0.71 5.01
C GLU A 119 15.77 0.20 6.07
N MET A 120 14.45 0.34 5.87
CA MET A 120 13.43 -0.28 6.76
C MET A 120 13.55 -1.81 6.90
N LEU A 121 14.06 -2.53 5.90
CA LEU A 121 14.30 -3.98 5.96
C LEU A 121 15.49 -4.37 6.87
N THR A 122 16.45 -3.45 7.04
CA THR A 122 17.74 -3.72 7.69
C THR A 122 17.97 -2.95 8.99
N GLU A 123 17.18 -1.91 9.23
CA GLU A 123 17.12 -1.08 10.44
C GLU A 123 16.94 -1.90 11.72
N ARG A 124 17.82 -1.66 12.70
CA ARG A 124 17.83 -2.31 14.02
C ARG A 124 17.69 -1.28 15.14
N LYS A 125 17.13 -1.72 16.26
CA LYS A 125 17.12 -0.98 17.53
C LYS A 125 18.47 -1.12 18.23
N GLU A 126 18.67 -0.32 19.29
CA GLU A 126 19.82 -0.42 20.20
C GLU A 126 19.97 -1.83 20.79
N ASP A 127 18.85 -2.54 21.02
CA ASP A 127 18.82 -3.94 21.46
C ASP A 127 19.34 -4.97 20.42
N GLY A 128 19.79 -4.52 19.23
CA GLY A 128 20.21 -5.38 18.12
C GLY A 128 19.07 -6.06 17.34
N ASN A 129 17.86 -6.06 17.88
CA ASN A 129 16.65 -6.58 17.22
C ASN A 129 16.20 -5.68 16.04
N ARG A 130 15.51 -6.27 15.05
CA ARG A 130 14.92 -5.51 13.92
C ARG A 130 13.95 -4.45 14.44
N ARG A 131 13.98 -3.24 13.87
CA ARG A 131 13.10 -2.13 14.28
C ARG A 131 11.64 -2.33 13.85
N PHE A 132 11.42 -3.03 12.75
CA PHE A 132 10.13 -3.30 12.12
C PHE A 132 9.92 -4.79 11.84
N SER A 133 8.69 -5.27 11.98
CA SER A 133 8.27 -6.54 11.37
C SER A 133 8.02 -6.37 9.87
N TYR A 134 8.02 -7.46 9.10
CA TYR A 134 7.78 -7.43 7.65
C TYR A 134 6.43 -6.75 7.29
N ASP A 135 5.37 -7.02 8.07
CA ASP A 135 4.05 -6.39 7.90
C ASP A 135 4.01 -4.88 8.24
N GLU A 136 5.09 -4.35 8.83
CA GLU A 136 5.28 -2.94 9.15
C GLU A 136 6.23 -2.24 8.17
N ILE A 137 6.77 -2.92 7.17
CA ILE A 137 7.60 -2.29 6.14
C ILE A 137 6.68 -1.60 5.15
N LEU A 138 7.00 -0.35 4.82
CA LEU A 138 6.20 0.49 3.96
C LEU A 138 6.75 0.45 2.54
N SER A 139 5.86 0.42 1.55
CA SER A 139 6.28 0.47 0.15
C SER A 139 6.82 1.84 -0.24
N VAL A 140 7.67 1.88 -1.26
CA VAL A 140 8.21 3.11 -1.88
C VAL A 140 7.10 4.14 -2.16
N GLN A 141 5.94 3.70 -2.64
CA GLN A 141 4.78 4.57 -2.89
C GLN A 141 4.18 5.16 -1.60
N GLN A 142 4.08 4.36 -0.53
CA GLN A 142 3.61 4.82 0.78
C GLN A 142 4.55 5.86 1.40
N ILE A 143 5.86 5.63 1.30
CA ILE A 143 6.93 6.53 1.76
C ILE A 143 6.90 7.84 0.95
N THR A 144 6.85 7.74 -0.38
CA THR A 144 6.73 8.91 -1.29
C THR A 144 5.49 9.75 -0.95
N SER A 145 4.35 9.10 -0.73
CA SER A 145 3.10 9.75 -0.31
C SER A 145 3.24 10.47 1.04
N PHE A 146 4.00 9.89 1.98
CA PHE A 146 4.29 10.49 3.29
C PHE A 146 5.19 11.72 3.17
N PHE A 147 6.31 11.64 2.45
CA PHE A 147 7.20 12.78 2.23
C PHE A 147 6.53 13.92 1.44
N SER A 148 5.61 13.60 0.52
CA SER A 148 4.79 14.60 -0.17
C SER A 148 3.88 15.36 0.81
N ARG A 149 3.18 14.64 1.71
CA ARG A 149 2.37 15.25 2.78
C ARG A 149 3.21 16.11 3.73
N MET A 150 4.37 15.61 4.17
CA MET A 150 5.27 16.35 5.07
C MET A 150 5.82 17.62 4.42
N SER A 151 6.23 17.54 3.14
CA SER A 151 6.67 18.71 2.36
C SER A 151 5.59 19.80 2.28
N ARG A 152 4.33 19.41 2.05
CA ARG A 152 3.20 20.36 2.00
C ARG A 152 2.95 21.03 3.36
N LYS A 153 2.96 20.25 4.44
CA LYS A 153 2.76 20.76 5.81
C LYS A 153 3.82 21.79 6.20
N ASN A 154 5.08 21.54 5.85
CA ASN A 154 6.16 22.46 6.17
C ASN A 154 6.11 23.71 5.29
N LYS A 155 5.82 23.58 3.98
CA LYS A 155 5.63 24.77 3.13
C LYS A 155 4.52 25.69 3.68
N SER A 156 3.38 25.15 4.10
CA SER A 156 2.32 25.98 4.71
C SER A 156 2.72 26.65 6.03
N PHE A 157 3.73 26.13 6.72
CA PHE A 157 4.30 26.77 7.90
C PHE A 157 5.25 27.91 7.48
N ASP A 158 6.17 27.64 6.56
CA ASP A 158 7.12 28.62 6.04
C ASP A 158 6.40 29.83 5.39
N ASP A 159 5.37 29.57 4.56
CA ASP A 159 4.52 30.59 3.93
C ASP A 159 3.85 31.51 4.99
N SER A 160 3.55 31.00 6.19
CA SER A 160 2.95 31.79 7.28
C SER A 160 3.97 32.63 8.07
N VAL A 161 5.20 32.12 8.20
CA VAL A 161 6.30 32.83 8.87
C VAL A 161 6.81 33.97 8.00
N ASP A 162 6.90 33.76 6.68
CA ASP A 162 7.36 34.79 5.74
C ASP A 162 6.36 35.95 5.62
N ALA A 163 5.05 35.65 5.62
CA ALA A 163 4.00 36.68 5.69
C ALA A 163 4.12 37.57 6.93
N SER A 164 4.32 36.96 8.12
CA SER A 164 4.55 37.71 9.36
C SER A 164 5.85 38.51 9.31
N ARG A 165 6.92 37.95 8.70
CA ARG A 165 8.19 38.65 8.52
C ARG A 165 8.03 39.89 7.63
N GLU A 166 7.40 39.82 6.47
CA GLU A 166 7.19 41.01 5.63
C GLU A 166 6.29 42.07 6.30
N GLU A 167 5.33 41.69 7.15
CA GLU A 167 4.60 42.67 7.96
C GLU A 167 5.53 43.42 8.94
N THR A 168 6.46 42.73 9.59
CA THR A 168 7.48 43.40 10.44
C THR A 168 8.43 44.28 9.62
N ILE A 169 8.90 43.82 8.45
CA ILE A 169 9.85 44.60 7.62
C ILE A 169 9.13 45.82 7.02
N THR A 170 7.89 45.70 6.55
CA THR A 170 7.12 46.86 6.07
C THR A 170 6.80 47.86 7.18
N THR A 171 6.60 47.40 8.42
CA THR A 171 6.47 48.28 9.59
C THR A 171 7.77 49.04 9.86
N ILE A 172 8.92 48.36 9.84
CA ILE A 172 10.25 48.97 10.01
C ILE A 172 10.51 50.02 8.92
N ARG A 173 10.28 49.68 7.64
CA ARG A 173 10.42 50.61 6.49
C ARG A 173 9.55 51.87 6.69
N LYS A 174 8.30 51.72 7.13
CA LYS A 174 7.38 52.85 7.43
C LYS A 174 7.85 53.72 8.59
N SER A 175 8.49 53.14 9.63
CA SER A 175 9.03 53.92 10.75
C SER A 175 10.29 54.71 10.38
N LEU A 176 11.20 54.14 9.58
CA LEU A 176 12.42 54.81 9.11
C LEU A 176 12.08 56.03 8.23
N CYS A 177 11.21 55.84 7.23
CA CYS A 177 10.76 56.92 6.34
C CYS A 177 10.13 58.11 7.09
N LYS A 178 9.50 57.88 8.25
CA LYS A 178 8.96 58.97 9.09
C LYS A 178 10.02 59.77 9.83
N GLN A 179 11.19 59.22 10.11
CA GLN A 179 12.29 59.92 10.78
C GLN A 179 13.17 60.71 9.80
N GLU A 180 13.23 60.27 8.54
CA GLU A 180 13.96 60.98 7.48
C GLU A 180 13.23 62.22 6.96
N CYS A 181 11.90 62.34 7.20
CA CYS A 181 11.08 63.49 6.77
C CYS A 181 10.89 64.57 7.85
N THR A 182 11.63 64.53 8.96
CA THR A 182 11.52 65.49 10.08
C THR A 182 12.70 66.46 10.18
N HIS A 183 13.35 66.76 9.05
CA HIS A 183 14.53 67.64 8.99
C HIS A 183 14.53 68.58 7.78
#